data_AF-A0A1D2LYH5-F1
#
_entry.id   AF-A0A1D2LYH5-F1
#
_cell.length_a   1.000
_cell.length_b   1.000
_cell.length_c   1.000
_cell.angle_alpha   90.00
_cell.angle_beta   90.00
_cell.angle_gamma   90.00
#
_symmetry.space_group_name_H-M   'P 1'
#
loop_
_entity.id
_entity.type
_entity.pdbx_description
1 polymer ?
#
loop_
_entity_poly.entity_id
_entity_poly.type
_entity_poly.pdbx_seq_one_letter_code
_entity_poly.pdbx_strand_id
1 'polypeptide(L)' 'MLPGIFLSGFGALLSVWGYVRIKHDFKDNKEINNFFSLLLTGQASGIGQLLSGILAIVVGIVVMFMNK' A
#
# COMPACT_ATOMS: atom_id res chain seq x y z
N MET A 1 -3.09 -8.35 -21.25
CA MET A 1 -1.77 -8.69 -20.67
C MET A 1 -1.00 -7.48 -20.10
N LEU A 2 -0.70 -6.43 -20.87
CA LEU A 2 0.04 -5.23 -20.38
C LEU A 2 -0.52 -4.54 -19.10
N PRO A 3 -1.83 -4.29 -18.94
CA PRO A 3 -2.34 -3.50 -17.81
C PRO A 3 -2.25 -4.21 -16.45
N GLY A 4 -2.38 -5.55 -16.43
CA GLY A 4 -2.25 -6.33 -15.18
C GLY A 4 -0.83 -6.34 -14.63
N ILE A 5 0.17 -6.46 -15.50
CA ILE A 5 1.59 -6.42 -15.13
C ILE A 5 1.96 -5.04 -14.56
N PHE A 6 1.49 -3.96 -15.19
CA PHE A 6 1.73 -2.60 -14.71
C PHE A 6 1.09 -2.35 -13.34
N LEU A 7 -0.18 -2.74 -13.14
CA LEU A 7 -0.85 -2.62 -11.84
C LEU A 7 -0.12 -3.40 -10.73
N SER A 8 0.33 -4.62 -11.04
CA SER A 8 1.01 -5.48 -10.09
C SER A 8 2.37 -4.89 -9.67
N GLY A 9 3.15 -4.40 -10.65
CA GLY A 9 4.43 -3.75 -10.39
C GLY A 9 4.29 -2.44 -9.60
N PHE A 10 3.27 -1.64 -9.94
CA PHE A 10 2.96 -0.41 -9.20
C PHE A 10 2.49 -0.70 -7.77
N GLY A 11 1.66 -1.73 -7.58
CA GLY A 11 1.23 -2.18 -6.26
C GLY A 11 2.37 -2.69 -5.38
N ALA A 12 3.36 -3.36 -5.97
CA ALA A 12 4.58 -3.78 -5.26
C ALA A 12 5.43 -2.58 -4.81
N LEU A 13 5.63 -1.59 -5.70
CA LEU A 13 6.30 -0.34 -5.38
C LEU A 13 5.61 0.41 -4.24
N LEU A 14 4.29 0.54 -4.29
CA LEU A 14 3.48 1.16 -3.23
C LEU A 14 3.57 0.42 -1.91
N SER A 15 3.57 -0.92 -1.94
CA SER A 15 3.67 -1.74 -0.72
C SER A 15 5.03 -1.56 -0.04
N VAL A 16 6.12 -1.59 -0.81
CA VAL A 16 7.48 -1.38 -0.29
C VAL A 16 7.64 0.05 0.24
N TRP A 17 7.14 1.05 -0.49
CA TRP A 17 7.20 2.44 -0.05
C TRP A 17 6.38 2.72 1.20
N GLY A 18 5.16 2.15 1.28
CA GLY A 18 4.32 2.18 2.48
C GLY A 18 5.01 1.55 3.68
N TYR A 19 5.68 0.41 3.49
CA TYR A 19 6.45 -0.26 4.56
C TYR A 19 7.63 0.58 5.07
N VAL A 20 8.41 1.18 4.17
CA VAL A 20 9.51 2.07 4.56
C VAL A 20 8.99 3.29 5.31
N ARG A 21 7.89 3.89 4.85
CA ARG A 21 7.26 5.04 5.49
C ARG A 21 6.72 4.68 6.88
N ILE A 22 6.06 3.53 7.05
CA ILE A 22 5.66 3.00 8.37
C ILE A 22 6.88 2.92 9.28
N LYS A 23 7.97 2.31 8.81
CA LYS A 23 9.17 2.15 9.63
C LYS A 23 9.78 3.49 10.03
N HIS A 24 9.72 4.50 9.17
CA HIS A 24 10.23 5.84 9.48
C HIS A 24 9.29 6.60 10.43
N ASP A 25 7.99 6.64 10.13
CA ASP A 25 6.97 7.35 10.92
C ASP A 25 6.81 6.74 12.32
N PHE A 26 6.85 5.41 12.45
CA PHE A 26 6.76 4.72 13.75
C PHE A 26 8.03 4.82 14.59
N LYS A 27 9.18 5.06 13.97
CA LYS A 27 10.45 5.20 14.70
C LYS A 27 10.59 6.58 15.33
N ASP A 28 10.15 7.63 14.62
CA ASP A 28 10.27 9.02 15.10
C ASP A 28 9.09 9.46 15.99
N ASN A 29 7.88 8.90 15.83
CA ASN A 29 6.70 9.31 16.59
C ASN A 29 5.99 8.13 17.27
N LYS A 30 6.58 7.59 18.35
CA LYS A 30 5.97 6.53 19.16
C LYS A 30 4.71 6.95 19.93
N GLU A 31 4.57 8.23 20.30
CA GLU A 31 3.46 8.70 21.16
C GLU A 31 2.19 9.15 20.43
N ILE A 32 2.28 9.56 19.15
CA ILE A 32 1.12 10.03 18.36
C ILE A 32 0.48 8.88 17.54
N ASN A 33 1.08 7.70 17.58
CA ASN A 33 0.73 6.54 16.76
C ASN A 33 -0.42 5.69 17.32
N ASN A 34 -1.43 6.36 17.87
CA ASN A 34 -2.68 5.70 18.18
C ASN A 34 -3.34 5.27 16.86
N PHE A 35 -3.88 4.05 16.85
CA PHE A 35 -4.70 3.50 15.76
C PHE A 35 -5.74 4.50 15.20
N PHE A 36 -6.22 5.42 16.05
CA PHE A 36 -7.08 6.54 15.69
C PHE A 36 -6.42 7.62 14.82
N SER A 37 -5.15 7.96 15.05
CA SER A 37 -4.38 8.90 14.21
C SER A 37 -4.11 8.30 12.83
N LEU A 38 -3.88 7.00 12.75
CA LEU A 38 -3.79 6.23 11.51
C LEU A 38 -5.12 6.14 10.75
N LEU A 39 -6.25 6.02 11.46
CA LEU A 39 -7.59 6.09 10.89
C LEU A 39 -7.93 7.52 10.39
N LEU A 40 -7.50 8.55 11.12
CA LEU A 40 -7.72 9.97 10.78
C LEU A 40 -6.83 10.46 9.63
N THR A 41 -5.57 10.03 9.57
CA THR A 41 -4.68 10.25 8.42
C THR A 41 -4.97 9.28 7.26
N GLY A 42 -5.76 8.24 7.53
CA GLY A 42 -6.44 7.40 6.54
C GLY A 42 -5.49 6.75 5.53
N GLN A 43 -5.83 6.90 4.24
CA GLN A 43 -5.12 6.31 3.09
C GLN A 43 -3.73 6.88 2.83
N ALA A 44 -3.46 8.13 3.25
CA ALA A 44 -2.17 8.79 3.01
C ALA A 44 -1.07 8.31 3.99
N SER A 45 -1.48 7.65 5.07
CA SER A 45 -0.57 7.01 6.03
C SER A 45 0.21 5.87 5.38
N GLY A 46 1.40 5.57 5.92
CA GLY A 46 2.20 4.44 5.44
C GLY A 46 1.45 3.09 5.47
N ILE A 47 0.54 2.89 6.43
CA ILE A 47 -0.31 1.68 6.52
C ILE A 47 -1.35 1.66 5.40
N GLY A 48 -1.99 2.81 5.13
CA GLY A 48 -2.93 2.96 4.03
C GLY A 48 -2.28 2.69 2.66
N GLN A 49 -1.06 3.18 2.46
CA GLN A 49 -0.27 2.91 1.25
C GLN A 49 0.11 1.43 1.11
N LEU A 50 0.43 0.76 2.22
CA LEU A 50 0.77 -0.65 2.22
C LEU A 50 -0.45 -1.52 1.90
N LEU A 51 -1.59 -1.29 2.55
CA LEU A 51 -2.85 -1.98 2.27
C LEU A 51 -3.35 -1.73 0.84
N SER A 52 -3.27 -0.48 0.37
CA SER A 52 -3.62 -0.11 -1.00
C SER A 52 -2.70 -0.78 -2.03
N GLY A 53 -1.39 -0.84 -1.75
CA GLY A 53 -0.43 -1.56 -2.58
C GLY A 53 -0.73 -3.06 -2.69
N ILE A 54 -1.08 -3.71 -1.58
CA ILE A 54 -1.50 -5.12 -1.57
C ILE A 54 -2.78 -5.31 -2.40
N LEU A 55 -3.79 -4.46 -2.22
CA LEU A 55 -5.02 -4.47 -3.00
C LEU A 55 -4.75 -4.29 -4.50
N ALA A 56 -3.85 -3.38 -4.86
CA ALA A 56 -3.46 -3.15 -6.26
C ALA A 56 -2.77 -4.37 -6.88
N ILE A 57 -1.97 -5.12 -6.11
CA ILE A 57 -1.38 -6.40 -6.56
C ILE A 57 -2.49 -7.42 -6.80
N VAL A 58 -3.42 -7.58 -5.86
CA VAL A 58 -4.55 -8.53 -5.98
C VAL A 58 -5.39 -8.21 -7.21
N VAL A 59 -5.78 -6.94 -7.41
CA VAL A 59 -6.54 -6.50 -8.58
C VAL A 59 -5.73 -6.69 -9.87
N GLY A 60 -4.43 -6.37 -9.86
CA GLY A 60 -3.54 -6.58 -11.00
C GLY A 60 -3.49 -8.05 -11.45
N ILE A 61 -3.42 -8.98 -10.50
CA ILE A 61 -3.48 -10.41 -10.73
C ILE A 61 -4.85 -10.81 -11.30
N VAL A 62 -5.96 -10.41 -10.67
CA VAL A 62 -7.32 -10.73 -11.12
C VAL A 62 -7.55 -10.24 -12.56
N VAL A 63 -7.17 -9.00 -12.86
CA VAL A 63 -7.25 -8.43 -14.22
C VAL A 63 -6.38 -9.21 -15.20
N MET A 64 -5.21 -9.71 -14.78
CA MET A 64 -4.34 -10.52 -15.63
C MET A 64 -4.96 -11.89 -15.95
N PHE A 65 -5.75 -12.47 -15.05
CA PHE A 65 -6.48 -13.73 -15.28
C PHE A 65 -7.83 -13.53 -16.01
N MET A 66 -8.52 -12.41 -15.82
CA MET A 66 -9.77 -12.08 -16.52
C MET A 66 -9.57 -11.64 -17.97
N ASN A 67 -8.49 -10.91 -18.28
CA ASN A 67 -8.13 -10.47 -19.65
C ASN A 67 -7.14 -11.44 -20.33
N LYS A 68 -7.19 -12.72 -19.99
CA LYS A 68 -6.41 -13.79 -20.61
C LYS A 68 -7.29 -14.56 -21.59
#